data_AF-A0A098PYV6-F1
#
_entry.id   AF-A0A098PYV6-F1
#
_cell.length_a   1.000
_cell.length_b   1.000
_cell.length_c   1.000
_cell.angle_alpha   90.00
_cell.angle_beta   90.00
_cell.angle_gamma   90.00
#
_symmetry.space_group_name_H-M   'P 1'
#
loop_
_entity.id
_entity.type
_entity.pdbx_description
1 polymer ?
#
loop_
_entity_poly.entity_id
_entity_poly.type
_entity_poly.pdbx_seq_one_letter_code
_entity_poly.pdbx_strand_id
1 'polypeptide(L)'
;MAKKSLNETSPVARFEQSLEELEQLVQKMEVGDLSLEQSLTAYERGIGLYRDCQQALEQAELRVRLLTDPARPELAEAFEPPSLDG
;
A
#
# COMPACT_ATOMS: atom_id res chain seq x y z
N MET A 1 0.55 3.65 29.28
CA MET A 1 0.83 3.94 27.84
C MET A 1 0.50 2.70 26.98
N ALA A 2 -0.73 2.18 27.01
CA ALA A 2 -1.03 0.83 26.49
C ALA A 2 -1.98 0.79 25.27
N LYS A 3 -2.23 1.94 24.63
CA LYS A 3 -3.15 2.03 23.48
C LYS A 3 -2.45 2.12 22.11
N LYS A 4 -1.13 2.32 22.08
CA LYS A 4 -0.39 2.59 20.82
C LYS A 4 -0.10 1.31 20.02
N SER A 5 0.23 0.19 20.69
CA SER A 5 0.65 -1.06 20.00
C SER A 5 -0.44 -1.84 19.26
N LEU A 6 -1.73 -1.58 19.46
CA LEU A 6 -2.79 -2.31 18.74
C LEU A 6 -3.11 -1.70 17.36
N ASN A 7 -2.82 -0.40 17.17
CA ASN A 7 -3.16 0.30 15.93
C ASN A 7 -2.01 0.28 14.90
N GLU A 8 -0.76 0.13 15.36
CA GLU A 8 0.45 0.08 14.51
C GLU A 8 0.52 -1.15 13.61
N THR A 9 -0.26 -2.21 13.90
CA THR A 9 -0.30 -3.44 13.09
C THR A 9 -1.57 -3.56 12.23
N SER A 10 -2.41 -2.51 12.21
CA SER A 10 -3.64 -2.54 11.41
C SER A 10 -3.31 -2.41 9.90
N PRO A 11 -4.15 -2.99 9.00
CA PRO A 11 -3.97 -2.81 7.56
C PRO A 11 -3.89 -1.34 7.16
N VAL A 12 -4.70 -0.48 7.80
CA VAL A 12 -4.70 0.97 7.58
C VAL A 12 -3.36 1.61 7.95
N ALA A 13 -2.79 1.27 9.11
CA ALA A 13 -1.50 1.80 9.52
C ALA A 13 -0.36 1.32 8.61
N ARG A 14 -0.43 0.08 8.10
CA ARG A 14 0.53 -0.44 7.11
C ARG A 14 0.42 0.29 5.78
N PHE A 15 -0.80 0.58 5.32
CA PHE A 15 -1.02 1.37 4.12
C PHE A 15 -0.44 2.78 4.25
N GLU A 16 -0.76 3.51 5.32
CA GLU A 16 -0.26 4.88 5.52
C GLU A 16 1.28 4.92 5.57
N GLN A 17 1.91 3.96 6.25
CA GLN A 17 3.37 3.87 6.31
C GLN A 17 4.00 3.55 4.95
N SER A 18 3.47 2.55 4.23
CA SER A 18 4.00 2.17 2.92
C SER A 18 3.81 3.29 1.89
N LEU A 19 2.69 4.02 1.96
CA LEU A 19 2.41 5.15 1.09
C LEU A 19 3.37 6.32 1.38
N GLU A 20 3.56 6.70 2.64
CA GLU A 20 4.48 7.77 3.02
C GLU A 20 5.91 7.47 2.55
N GLU A 21 6.37 6.23 2.74
CA GLU A 21 7.71 5.84 2.29
C GLU A 21 7.82 5.86 0.75
N LEU A 22 6.75 5.46 0.05
CA LEU A 22 6.71 5.49 -1.42
C LEU A 22 6.76 6.91 -1.95
N GLU A 23 6.01 7.85 -1.36
CA GLU A 23 6.04 9.28 -1.73
C GLU A 23 7.44 9.88 -1.53
N GLN A 24 8.08 9.60 -0.39
CA GLN A 24 9.45 10.06 -0.12
C GLN A 24 10.46 9.48 -1.09
N LEU A 25 10.27 8.22 -1.48
CA LEU A 25 11.13 7.54 -2.44
C LEU A 25 10.99 8.14 -3.84
N VAL A 26 9.75 8.36 -4.30
CA VAL A 26 9.47 9.02 -5.60
C VAL A 26 10.07 10.41 -5.61
N GLN A 27 9.88 11.20 -4.54
CA GLN A 27 10.45 12.54 -4.44
C GLN A 27 11.99 12.51 -4.57
N LYS A 28 12.67 11.53 -3.97
CA LYS A 28 14.13 11.36 -4.12
C LYS A 28 14.53 10.99 -5.55
N MET A 29 13.75 10.17 -6.22
CA MET A 29 13.99 9.79 -7.62
C MET A 29 13.80 10.98 -8.56
N GLU A 30 12.83 11.84 -8.29
CA GLU A 30 12.55 13.05 -9.09
C GLU A 30 13.64 14.13 -8.96
N VAL A 31 14.36 14.19 -7.81
CA VAL A 31 15.50 15.12 -7.63
C VAL A 31 16.64 14.81 -8.60
N GLY A 32 16.77 13.56 -9.06
CA GLY A 32 17.69 13.19 -10.14
C GLY A 32 19.18 13.07 -9.74
N ASP A 33 19.50 13.03 -8.44
CA ASP A 33 20.87 12.91 -7.92
C ASP A 33 21.26 11.46 -7.56
N LEU A 34 20.50 10.48 -8.05
CA LEU A 34 20.75 9.05 -7.80
C LEU A 34 21.65 8.48 -8.89
N SER A 35 22.68 7.73 -8.50
CA SER A 35 23.41 6.86 -9.43
C SER A 35 22.48 5.77 -10.00
N LEU A 36 22.93 5.09 -11.07
CA LEU A 36 22.16 4.01 -11.69
C LEU A 36 21.84 2.89 -10.69
N GLU A 37 22.79 2.47 -9.87
CA GLU A 37 22.60 1.41 -8.87
C GLU A 37 21.59 1.84 -7.78
N GLN A 38 21.69 3.10 -7.34
CA GLN A 38 20.73 3.67 -6.39
C GLN A 38 19.33 3.80 -6.99
N SER A 39 19.24 4.14 -8.28
CA SER A 39 17.97 4.24 -9.01
C SER A 39 17.29 2.88 -9.14
N LEU A 40 18.06 1.82 -9.43
CA LEU A 40 17.54 0.45 -9.47
C LEU A 40 17.06 -0.01 -8.09
N THR A 41 17.86 0.24 -7.05
CA THR A 41 17.50 -0.10 -5.67
C THR A 41 16.23 0.66 -5.23
N ALA A 42 16.14 1.95 -5.58
CA ALA A 42 14.96 2.76 -5.31
C ALA A 42 13.74 2.18 -6.03
N TYR A 43 13.84 1.85 -7.30
CA TYR A 43 12.75 1.24 -8.06
C TYR A 43 12.27 -0.08 -7.43
N GLU A 44 13.18 -0.99 -7.09
CA GLU A 44 12.84 -2.26 -6.43
C GLU A 44 12.11 -2.03 -5.09
N ARG A 45 12.59 -1.05 -4.30
CA ARG A 45 11.92 -0.65 -3.06
C ARG A 45 10.52 -0.09 -3.33
N GLY A 46 10.36 0.75 -4.36
CA GLY A 46 9.08 1.32 -4.76
C GLY A 46 8.05 0.27 -5.15
N ILE A 47 8.46 -0.74 -5.91
CA ILE A 47 7.60 -1.89 -6.25
C ILE A 47 7.19 -2.67 -5.00
N GLY A 48 8.10 -2.85 -4.04
CA GLY A 48 7.78 -3.46 -2.75
C GLY A 48 6.71 -2.68 -1.98
N LEU A 49 6.92 -1.38 -1.80
CA LEU A 49 6.00 -0.49 -1.10
C LEU A 49 4.62 -0.43 -1.78
N TYR A 50 4.59 -0.38 -3.11
CA TYR A 50 3.35 -0.45 -3.89
C TYR A 50 2.57 -1.74 -3.61
N ARG A 51 3.24 -2.89 -3.59
CA ARG A 51 2.62 -4.18 -3.28
C ARG A 51 2.07 -4.23 -1.85
N ASP A 52 2.79 -3.66 -0.89
CA ASP A 52 2.34 -3.57 0.49
C ASP A 52 1.06 -2.71 0.59
N CYS A 53 1.00 -1.58 -0.13
CA CYS A 53 -0.21 -0.76 -0.23
C CYS A 53 -1.40 -1.55 -0.79
N GLN A 54 -1.20 -2.27 -1.91
CA GLN A 54 -2.24 -3.10 -2.51
C GLN A 54 -2.76 -4.17 -1.54
N GLN A 55 -1.87 -4.86 -0.84
CA GLN A 55 -2.25 -5.89 0.12
C GLN A 55 -3.03 -5.30 1.30
N ALA A 56 -2.65 -4.12 1.78
CA ALA A 56 -3.37 -3.44 2.85
C ALA A 56 -4.78 -3.03 2.44
N LEU A 57 -4.95 -2.54 1.20
CA LEU A 57 -6.27 -2.21 0.63
C LEU A 57 -7.14 -3.45 0.48
N GLU A 58 -6.59 -4.56 -0.04
CA GLU A 58 -7.31 -5.84 -0.15
C GLU A 58 -7.81 -6.33 1.21
N GLN A 59 -6.97 -6.26 2.25
CA GLN A 59 -7.38 -6.64 3.60
C GLN A 59 -8.47 -5.72 4.18
N ALA A 60 -8.38 -4.41 3.92
CA ALA A 60 -9.40 -3.47 4.33
C ALA A 60 -10.74 -3.75 3.65
N GLU A 61 -10.72 -4.03 2.34
CA GLU A 61 -11.88 -4.39 1.56
C GLU A 61 -12.53 -5.69 2.06
N LEU A 62 -11.75 -6.76 2.25
CA LEU A 62 -12.24 -8.02 2.82
C LEU A 62 -12.93 -7.80 4.17
N ARG A 63 -12.37 -6.92 5.00
CA ARG A 63 -12.98 -6.56 6.29
C ARG A 63 -14.31 -5.82 6.11
N VAL A 64 -14.39 -4.89 5.16
CA VAL A 64 -15.65 -4.20 4.83
C VAL A 64 -16.70 -5.18 4.30
N ARG A 65 -16.31 -6.13 3.43
CA ARG A 65 -17.19 -7.19 2.92
C ARG A 65 -17.82 -8.02 4.05
N LEU A 66 -16.99 -8.50 4.97
CA LEU A 66 -17.44 -9.29 6.12
C LEU A 66 -18.42 -8.52 7.03
N LEU A 67 -18.27 -7.19 7.11
CA LEU A 67 -19.11 -6.33 7.95
C LEU A 67 -20.42 -5.89 7.27
N THR A 68 -20.45 -5.81 5.94
CA THR A 68 -21.55 -5.18 5.20
C THR A 68 -22.64 -6.19 4.79
N ASP A 69 -22.26 -7.40 4.35
CA ASP A 69 -23.23 -8.43 4.00
C ASP A 69 -22.63 -9.85 4.13
N PRO A 70 -22.75 -10.51 5.29
CA PRO A 70 -22.23 -11.86 5.49
C PRO A 70 -22.95 -12.93 4.63
N ALA A 71 -24.06 -12.60 3.98
CA ALA A 71 -24.84 -13.52 3.15
C ALA A 71 -24.57 -13.37 1.63
N ARG A 72 -23.95 -12.27 1.19
CA ARG A 72 -23.62 -12.01 -0.23
C ARG A 72 -22.26 -11.33 -0.43
N PRO A 73 -21.14 -12.02 -0.15
CA PRO A 73 -19.79 -11.47 -0.33
C PRO A 73 -19.40 -11.25 -1.80
N GLU A 74 -20.18 -11.76 -2.76
CA GLU A 74 -19.94 -11.71 -4.21
C GLU A 74 -20.23 -10.36 -4.89
N LEU A 75 -20.97 -9.46 -4.23
CA LEU A 75 -21.35 -8.16 -4.79
C LEU A 75 -20.31 -7.05 -4.57
N ALA A 76 -19.31 -7.32 -3.74
CA ALA A 76 -18.26 -6.37 -3.51
C ALA A 76 -17.18 -6.54 -4.58
N GLU A 77 -17.07 -5.56 -5.48
CA GLU A 77 -16.02 -5.51 -6.49
C GLU A 77 -14.64 -5.49 -5.80
N ALA A 78 -13.65 -6.12 -6.42
CA ALA A 78 -12.27 -6.05 -5.96
C ALA A 78 -11.68 -4.72 -6.38
N PHE A 79 -10.83 -4.13 -5.54
CA PHE A 79 -10.01 -3.00 -5.95
C PHE A 79 -9.10 -3.43 -7.12
N GLU A 80 -9.52 -3.12 -8.33
CA GLU A 80 -8.68 -3.22 -9.51
C GLU A 80 -7.71 -2.02 -9.48
N PRO A 81 -6.40 -2.25 -9.28
CA PRO A 81 -5.44 -1.16 -9.38
C PRO A 81 -5.54 -0.53 -10.77
N PRO A 82 -5.33 0.80 -10.90
CA PRO A 82 -5.30 1.44 -12.20
C PRO A 82 -4.29 0.68 -13.07
N SER A 83 -4.75 0.16 -14.20
CA SER A 83 -3.88 -0.49 -15.17
C SER A 83 -2.82 0.53 -15.56
N LEU A 84 -1.56 0.29 -15.18
CA LEU A 84 -0.42 1.08 -15.64
C LEU A 84 -0.20 0.76 -17.13
N ASP A 85 -1.04 1.34 -17.97
CA ASP A 85 -0.88 1.35 -19.41
C ASP A 85 -0.03 2.58 -19.77
N GLY A 86 1.28 2.36 -19.95
CA GLY A 86 2.22 3.31 -20.57
C GLY A 86 3.10 4.11 -19.63
#